data_AF-A0A830FFT7-F1
#
_entry.id   AF-A0A830FFT7-F1
#
_cell.length_a   1.000
_cell.length_b   1.000
_cell.length_c   1.000
_cell.angle_alpha   90.00
_cell.angle_beta   90.00
_cell.angle_gamma   90.00
#
_symmetry.space_group_name_H-M   'P 1'
#
loop_
_entity.id
_entity.type
_entity.pdbx_description
1 polymer ?
#
loop_
_entity_poly.entity_id
_entity_poly.type
_entity_poly.pdbx_seq_one_letter_code
_entity_poly.pdbx_strand_id
1 'polypeptide(L)'
;MYAHLCREAAEDSDILDIASTVPEGRQAPHLLLAAVHYLLDRNPAHRLAEYYPSITRRARDPDDECFPAFHEFCLDHADDIRPLLRTRRTQTNAVRRSAVLYPAISQVARATDGPLALVELGPSAGLNLLFDRYRYDYDGRIVGNRDSPITIESSVRHDDPPLPETPPAIRSRVGLDRNPLNVTDEADRDWLRALVWPEHEERRTVLDGALTVARDDSPALIEGDMLDDLPAVLDEIPSDVPVCVVNTLVLYQVPAELTEALTTLLEDLMADRPLHWLTGQRDLSGGESVGLDWKRWGGDGVEATHLVDYEPHGAWLSWQP
;
A
#
# COMPACT_ATOMS: atom_id res chain seq x y z
N MET A 1 -11.99 -15.84 -11.09
CA MET A 1 -10.94 -16.71 -11.67
C MET A 1 -9.97 -17.23 -10.61
N TYR A 2 -9.26 -16.38 -9.85
CA TYR A 2 -8.23 -16.84 -8.88
C TYR A 2 -8.72 -17.86 -7.85
N ALA A 3 -9.95 -17.72 -7.34
CA ALA A 3 -10.53 -18.73 -6.45
C ALA A 3 -10.72 -20.12 -7.09
N HIS A 4 -10.88 -20.21 -8.41
CA HIS A 4 -10.88 -21.49 -9.12
C HIS A 4 -9.46 -22.04 -9.22
N LEU A 5 -8.50 -21.23 -9.70
CA LEU A 5 -7.10 -21.64 -9.81
C LEU A 5 -6.51 -22.12 -8.48
N CYS A 6 -6.76 -21.42 -7.38
CA CYS A 6 -6.27 -21.84 -6.06
C CYS A 6 -6.86 -23.17 -5.58
N ARG A 7 -8.11 -23.48 -5.92
CA ARG A 7 -8.75 -24.74 -5.52
C ARG A 7 -8.15 -25.93 -6.26
N GLU A 8 -7.96 -25.80 -7.57
CA GLU A 8 -7.35 -26.84 -8.39
C GLU A 8 -5.85 -26.99 -8.07
N ALA A 9 -5.12 -25.88 -7.94
CA ALA A 9 -3.70 -25.87 -7.59
C ALA A 9 -3.39 -26.50 -6.22
N ALA A 10 -4.35 -26.50 -5.29
CA ALA A 10 -4.17 -27.11 -3.98
C ALA A 10 -4.08 -28.65 -4.05
N GLU A 11 -4.56 -29.27 -5.13
CA GLU A 11 -4.56 -30.72 -5.35
C GLU A 11 -3.51 -31.14 -6.41
N ASP A 12 -2.74 -30.20 -6.97
CA ASP A 12 -1.77 -30.47 -8.03
C ASP A 12 -0.33 -30.44 -7.51
N SER A 13 0.38 -31.57 -7.61
CA SER A 13 1.74 -31.71 -7.06
C SER A 13 2.77 -30.83 -7.76
N ASP A 14 2.61 -30.59 -9.06
CA ASP A 14 3.60 -29.83 -9.83
C ASP A 14 3.49 -28.34 -9.50
N ILE A 15 2.27 -27.83 -9.37
CA ILE A 15 2.02 -26.45 -8.95
C ILE A 15 2.45 -26.24 -7.51
N LEU A 16 2.19 -27.20 -6.61
CA LEU A 16 2.66 -27.15 -5.23
C LEU A 16 4.19 -27.15 -5.15
N ASP A 17 4.89 -27.91 -6.01
CA ASP A 17 6.35 -27.91 -6.07
C ASP A 17 6.91 -26.55 -6.53
N ILE A 18 6.29 -25.91 -7.53
CA ILE A 18 6.65 -24.54 -7.91
C ILE A 18 6.40 -23.57 -6.75
N ALA A 19 5.21 -23.60 -6.15
CA ALA A 19 4.81 -22.74 -5.04
C ALA A 19 5.69 -22.91 -3.79
N SER A 20 6.22 -24.11 -3.55
CA SER A 20 7.14 -24.41 -2.43
C SER A 20 8.46 -23.61 -2.48
N THR A 21 8.75 -23.00 -3.63
CA THR A 21 9.89 -22.08 -3.81
C THR A 21 9.74 -20.80 -2.99
N VAL A 22 8.50 -20.43 -2.60
CA VAL A 22 8.23 -19.25 -1.78
C VAL A 22 8.80 -19.46 -0.38
N PRO A 23 9.63 -18.53 0.14
CA PRO A 23 10.14 -18.60 1.49
C PRO A 23 9.03 -18.66 2.55
N GLU A 24 9.30 -19.37 3.65
CA GLU A 24 8.39 -19.49 4.80
C GLU A 24 7.95 -18.10 5.31
N GLY A 25 6.71 -18.01 5.78
CA GLY A 25 6.12 -16.77 6.28
C GLY A 25 5.62 -15.81 5.19
N ARG A 26 5.71 -16.18 3.90
CA ARG A 26 5.13 -15.40 2.79
C ARG A 26 3.82 -16.02 2.28
N GLN A 27 3.00 -15.18 1.63
CA GLN A 27 1.73 -15.57 1.06
C GLN A 27 1.92 -16.27 -0.29
N ALA A 28 2.28 -17.56 -0.27
CA ALA A 28 2.62 -18.32 -1.47
C ALA A 28 1.56 -18.27 -2.59
N PRO A 29 0.24 -18.39 -2.31
CA PRO A 29 -0.78 -18.28 -3.35
C PRO A 29 -0.75 -16.92 -4.06
N HIS A 30 -0.62 -15.82 -3.31
CA HIS A 30 -0.57 -14.47 -3.89
C HIS A 30 0.67 -14.27 -4.76
N LEU A 31 1.83 -14.78 -4.32
CA LEU A 31 3.08 -14.66 -5.07
C LEU A 31 3.06 -15.48 -6.36
N LEU A 32 2.51 -16.71 -6.33
CA LEU A 32 2.36 -17.53 -7.52
C LEU A 32 1.45 -16.86 -8.55
N LEU A 33 0.26 -16.42 -8.13
CA LEU A 33 -0.68 -15.75 -9.01
C LEU A 33 -0.11 -14.46 -9.61
N ALA A 34 0.61 -13.66 -8.81
CA ALA A 34 1.27 -12.46 -9.30
C ALA A 34 2.45 -12.76 -10.24
N ALA A 35 3.27 -13.78 -9.97
CA ALA A 35 4.35 -14.20 -10.86
C ALA A 35 3.83 -14.67 -12.22
N VAL A 36 2.76 -15.48 -12.21
CA VAL A 36 2.08 -15.92 -13.44
C VAL A 36 1.51 -14.71 -14.19
N HIS A 37 0.80 -13.81 -13.50
CA HIS A 37 0.24 -12.61 -14.12
C HIS A 37 1.33 -11.71 -14.74
N TYR A 38 2.44 -11.51 -14.03
CA TYR A 38 3.59 -10.72 -14.47
C TYR A 38 4.22 -11.26 -15.76
N LEU A 39 4.37 -12.59 -15.86
CA LEU A 39 4.92 -13.24 -17.05
C LEU A 39 3.88 -13.34 -18.17
N LEU A 40 2.62 -13.56 -17.85
CA LEU A 40 1.54 -13.69 -18.83
C LEU A 40 1.29 -12.38 -19.57
N ASP A 41 1.43 -11.23 -18.90
CA ASP A 41 1.35 -9.91 -19.52
C ASP A 41 2.44 -9.72 -20.62
N ARG A 42 3.59 -10.37 -20.46
CA ARG A 42 4.69 -10.43 -21.45
C ARG A 42 4.49 -11.50 -22.52
N ASN A 43 3.57 -12.44 -22.30
CA ASN A 43 3.25 -13.55 -23.18
C ASN A 43 1.75 -13.61 -23.51
N PRO A 44 1.15 -12.52 -24.05
CA PRO A 44 -0.30 -12.38 -24.19
C PRO A 44 -0.93 -13.33 -25.24
N ALA A 45 -0.10 -14.02 -26.03
CA ALA A 45 -0.55 -15.01 -27.01
C ALA A 45 -0.90 -16.37 -26.39
N HIS A 46 -0.51 -16.61 -25.13
CA HIS A 46 -0.82 -17.87 -24.44
C HIS A 46 -2.31 -17.96 -24.12
N ARG A 47 -2.92 -19.15 -24.24
CA ARG A 47 -4.38 -19.35 -24.04
C ARG A 47 -4.88 -18.96 -22.64
N LEU A 48 -4.01 -18.99 -21.63
CA LEU A 48 -4.31 -18.50 -20.28
C LEU A 48 -4.73 -17.01 -20.27
N ALA A 49 -4.19 -16.20 -21.17
CA ALA A 49 -4.51 -14.77 -21.26
C ALA A 49 -6.00 -14.52 -21.56
N GLU A 50 -6.71 -15.49 -22.14
CA GLU A 50 -8.14 -15.40 -22.40
C GLU A 50 -8.99 -15.30 -21.13
N TYR A 51 -8.45 -15.65 -19.95
CA TYR A 51 -9.17 -15.56 -18.67
C TYR A 51 -8.82 -14.30 -17.86
N TYR A 52 -7.84 -13.50 -18.31
CA TYR A 52 -7.33 -12.33 -17.58
C TYR A 52 -7.92 -11.03 -18.16
N PRO A 53 -8.94 -10.41 -17.53
CA PRO A 53 -9.53 -9.15 -18.02
C PRO A 53 -8.56 -7.97 -17.99
N SER A 54 -7.44 -8.08 -17.27
CA SER A 54 -6.31 -7.14 -17.36
C SER A 54 -5.55 -7.20 -18.69
N ILE A 55 -5.59 -8.33 -19.41
CA ILE A 55 -4.80 -8.58 -20.63
C ILE A 55 -5.70 -8.62 -21.87
N THR A 56 -6.89 -9.23 -21.76
CA THR A 56 -7.85 -9.32 -22.86
C THR A 56 -9.12 -8.53 -22.60
N ARG A 57 -9.69 -7.93 -23.66
CA ARG A 57 -10.97 -7.20 -23.59
C ARG A 57 -12.19 -8.10 -23.42
N ARG A 58 -12.08 -9.39 -23.74
CA ARG A 58 -13.18 -10.35 -23.68
C ARG A 58 -12.73 -11.56 -22.88
N ALA A 59 -12.53 -11.33 -21.59
CA ALA A 59 -12.15 -12.40 -20.69
C ALA A 59 -13.26 -13.46 -20.62
N ARG A 60 -12.86 -14.72 -20.66
CA ARG A 60 -13.72 -15.88 -20.43
C ARG A 60 -13.89 -16.08 -18.92
N ASP A 61 -15.07 -16.53 -18.53
CA ASP A 61 -15.26 -17.07 -17.19
C ASP A 61 -14.43 -18.35 -17.02
N PRO A 62 -13.97 -18.67 -15.80
CA PRO A 62 -13.22 -19.90 -15.55
C PRO A 62 -14.10 -21.12 -15.88
N ASP A 63 -13.61 -21.95 -16.81
CA ASP A 63 -14.18 -23.22 -17.23
C ASP A 63 -13.14 -24.35 -17.08
N ASP A 64 -13.48 -25.56 -17.54
CA ASP A 64 -12.62 -26.75 -17.38
C ASP A 64 -11.25 -26.62 -18.08
N GLU A 65 -11.06 -25.64 -18.97
CA GLU A 65 -9.78 -25.36 -19.64
C GLU A 65 -8.92 -24.31 -18.92
N CYS A 66 -9.49 -23.60 -17.93
CA CYS A 66 -8.82 -22.52 -17.21
C CYS A 66 -7.62 -23.03 -16.41
N PHE A 67 -7.81 -24.07 -15.59
CA PHE A 67 -6.70 -24.66 -14.83
C PHE A 67 -5.68 -25.40 -15.72
N PRO A 68 -6.06 -26.22 -16.71
CA PRO A 68 -5.09 -26.79 -17.66
C PRO A 68 -4.22 -25.74 -18.37
N ALA A 69 -4.80 -24.60 -18.77
CA ALA A 69 -4.03 -23.49 -19.33
C ALA A 69 -3.09 -22.85 -18.30
N PHE A 70 -3.51 -22.73 -17.05
CA PHE A 70 -2.67 -22.21 -15.97
C PHE A 70 -1.50 -23.17 -15.67
N HIS A 71 -1.79 -24.47 -15.61
CA HIS A 71 -0.83 -25.52 -15.35
C HIS A 71 0.26 -25.58 -16.42
N GLU A 72 -0.15 -25.65 -17.69
CA GLU A 72 0.74 -25.57 -18.86
C GLU A 72 1.67 -24.35 -18.77
N PHE A 73 1.10 -23.16 -18.54
CA PHE A 73 1.89 -21.93 -18.42
C PHE A 73 2.89 -21.99 -17.26
N CYS A 74 2.48 -22.53 -16.11
CA CYS A 74 3.36 -22.62 -14.94
C CYS A 74 4.53 -23.57 -15.18
N LEU A 75 4.30 -24.69 -15.87
CA LEU A 75 5.35 -25.64 -16.21
C LEU A 75 6.30 -25.09 -17.26
N ASP A 76 5.76 -24.51 -18.34
CA ASP A 76 6.56 -23.94 -19.42
C ASP A 76 7.44 -22.76 -18.96
N HIS A 77 6.98 -22.03 -17.93
CA HIS A 77 7.68 -20.88 -17.36
C HIS A 77 8.24 -21.12 -15.96
N ALA A 78 8.40 -22.38 -15.52
CA ALA A 78 8.83 -22.70 -14.15
C ALA A 78 10.18 -22.06 -13.79
N ASP A 79 11.13 -22.03 -14.73
CA ASP A 79 12.46 -21.44 -14.55
C ASP A 79 12.43 -19.91 -14.39
N ASP A 80 11.42 -19.24 -14.94
CA ASP A 80 11.20 -17.79 -14.79
C ASP A 80 10.37 -17.46 -13.55
N ILE A 81 9.39 -18.31 -13.20
CA ILE A 81 8.52 -18.14 -12.03
C ILE A 81 9.32 -18.29 -10.74
N ARG A 82 10.14 -19.35 -10.61
CA ARG A 82 10.83 -19.66 -9.35
C ARG A 82 11.72 -18.51 -8.84
N PRO A 83 12.54 -17.82 -9.66
CA PRO A 83 13.26 -16.62 -9.23
C PRO A 83 12.35 -15.53 -8.65
N LEU A 84 11.21 -15.24 -9.29
CA LEU A 84 10.24 -14.26 -8.80
C LEU A 84 9.69 -14.67 -7.43
N LEU A 85 9.34 -15.95 -7.24
CA LEU A 85 8.83 -16.46 -5.97
C LEU A 85 9.84 -16.34 -4.81
N ARG A 86 11.15 -16.46 -5.09
CA ARG A 86 12.20 -16.30 -4.08
C ARG A 86 12.38 -14.85 -3.66
N THR A 87 12.41 -13.93 -4.62
CA THR A 87 12.89 -12.56 -4.39
C THR A 87 11.75 -11.57 -4.17
N ARG A 88 10.65 -11.69 -4.92
CA ARG A 88 9.54 -10.74 -4.84
C ARG A 88 8.67 -10.97 -3.61
N ARG A 89 7.96 -9.91 -3.22
CA ARG A 89 7.06 -9.86 -2.06
C ARG A 89 5.68 -9.36 -2.48
N THR A 90 4.65 -9.79 -1.74
CA THR A 90 3.32 -9.20 -1.84
C THR A 90 3.37 -7.80 -1.23
N GLN A 91 3.16 -6.78 -2.07
CA GLN A 91 3.23 -5.38 -1.67
C GLN A 91 2.07 -4.61 -2.31
N THR A 92 0.91 -4.65 -1.65
CA THR A 92 -0.38 -4.18 -2.21
C THR A 92 -0.39 -2.71 -2.61
N ASN A 93 0.41 -1.87 -1.94
CA ASN A 93 0.59 -0.44 -2.21
C ASN A 93 -0.73 0.30 -2.58
N ALA A 94 -1.76 0.12 -1.74
CA ALA A 94 -3.12 0.58 -2.04
C ALA A 94 -3.22 2.11 -1.99
N VAL A 95 -3.03 2.74 -3.15
CA VAL A 95 -3.02 4.20 -3.35
C VAL A 95 -4.27 4.89 -2.82
N ARG A 96 -5.43 4.24 -2.93
CA ARG A 96 -6.71 4.79 -2.45
C ARG A 96 -6.71 5.11 -0.95
N ARG A 97 -5.82 4.52 -0.14
CA ARG A 97 -5.63 4.93 1.26
C ARG A 97 -5.16 6.37 1.43
N SER A 98 -4.59 6.98 0.38
CA SER A 98 -4.33 8.42 0.37
C SER A 98 -5.59 9.25 0.61
N ALA A 99 -6.79 8.75 0.28
CA ALA A 99 -8.06 9.41 0.61
C ALA A 99 -8.37 9.41 2.12
N VAL A 100 -7.77 8.51 2.88
CA VAL A 100 -7.86 8.47 4.35
C VAL A 100 -6.75 9.34 4.96
N LEU A 101 -5.54 9.27 4.37
CA LEU A 101 -4.39 10.04 4.82
C LEU A 101 -4.54 11.55 4.56
N TYR A 102 -5.21 11.96 3.48
CA TYR A 102 -5.40 13.38 3.16
C TYR A 102 -6.06 14.17 4.29
N PRO A 103 -7.25 13.79 4.81
CA PRO A 103 -7.82 14.48 5.97
C PRO A 103 -7.02 14.27 7.26
N ALA A 104 -6.46 13.07 7.50
CA ALA A 104 -5.69 12.80 8.72
C ALA A 104 -4.41 13.67 8.81
N ILE A 105 -3.61 13.72 7.75
CA ILE A 105 -2.42 14.58 7.66
C ILE A 105 -2.83 16.06 7.71
N SER A 106 -3.98 16.44 7.12
CA SER A 106 -4.51 17.80 7.23
C SER A 106 -4.84 18.19 8.68
N GLN A 107 -5.33 17.25 9.49
CA GLN A 107 -5.57 17.49 10.92
C GLN A 107 -4.26 17.66 11.70
N VAL A 108 -3.25 16.83 11.42
CA VAL A 108 -1.90 16.99 11.99
C VAL A 108 -1.31 18.35 11.61
N ALA A 109 -1.41 18.74 10.35
CA ALA A 109 -0.90 20.02 9.84
C ALA A 109 -1.58 21.23 10.50
N ARG A 110 -2.87 21.13 10.88
CA ARG A 110 -3.57 22.20 11.61
C ARG A 110 -3.11 22.35 13.06
N ALA A 111 -2.52 21.30 13.63
CA ALA A 111 -2.06 21.28 15.01
C ALA A 111 -0.56 21.59 15.14
N THR A 112 0.10 21.93 14.03
CA THR A 112 1.54 22.18 13.96
C THR A 112 1.82 23.52 13.26
N ASP A 113 2.97 24.10 13.57
CA ASP A 113 3.45 25.30 12.91
C ASP A 113 4.46 24.92 11.81
N GLY A 114 4.16 25.30 10.57
CA GLY A 114 5.05 25.09 9.43
C GLY A 114 4.79 23.80 8.64
N PRO A 115 5.62 23.53 7.60
CA PRO A 115 5.45 22.38 6.73
C PRO A 115 5.89 21.07 7.40
N LEU A 116 5.13 20.00 7.21
CA LEU A 116 5.41 18.68 7.78
C LEU A 116 6.56 17.97 7.05
N ALA A 117 7.40 17.26 7.79
CA ALA A 117 8.21 16.18 7.25
C ALA A 117 7.45 14.84 7.41
N LEU A 118 7.27 14.09 6.33
CA LEU A 118 6.58 12.80 6.36
C LEU A 118 7.57 11.65 6.38
N VAL A 119 7.31 10.67 7.24
CA VAL A 119 8.04 9.39 7.29
C VAL A 119 7.03 8.26 7.23
N GLU A 120 6.97 7.52 6.12
CA GLU A 120 6.07 6.34 6.00
C GLU A 120 6.84 5.05 6.32
N LEU A 121 6.28 4.20 7.18
CA LEU A 121 6.81 2.88 7.53
C LEU A 121 6.14 1.79 6.68
N GLY A 122 6.94 0.99 5.97
CA GLY A 122 6.46 -0.02 5.03
C GLY A 122 5.73 0.52 3.78
N PRO A 123 6.22 1.60 3.13
CA PRO A 123 5.56 2.26 2.00
C PRO A 123 5.57 1.47 0.69
N SER A 124 6.32 0.36 0.58
CA SER A 124 6.63 -0.30 -0.68
C SER A 124 7.26 0.66 -1.71
N ALA A 125 6.46 1.24 -2.61
CA ALA A 125 6.92 2.18 -3.64
C ALA A 125 6.63 3.65 -3.28
N GLY A 126 6.19 3.94 -2.05
CA GLY A 126 5.98 5.33 -1.59
C GLY A 126 4.78 6.04 -2.18
N LEU A 127 3.82 5.33 -2.78
CA LEU A 127 2.73 5.99 -3.49
C LEU A 127 1.81 6.78 -2.55
N ASN A 128 1.69 6.41 -1.28
CA ASN A 128 0.89 7.16 -0.31
C ASN A 128 1.61 8.38 0.27
N LEU A 129 2.95 8.45 0.22
CA LEU A 129 3.70 9.67 0.55
C LEU A 129 3.35 10.85 -0.38
N LEU A 130 2.84 10.56 -1.58
CA LEU A 130 2.45 11.55 -2.58
C LEU A 130 0.97 11.98 -2.46
N PHE A 131 0.34 11.76 -1.31
CA PHE A 131 -1.07 12.11 -1.08
C PHE A 131 -1.42 13.56 -1.48
N ASP A 132 -0.53 14.52 -1.30
CA ASP A 132 -0.77 15.93 -1.67
C ASP A 132 -0.68 16.19 -3.19
N ARG A 133 -0.20 15.22 -3.96
CA ARG A 133 -0.10 15.29 -5.42
C ARG A 133 -1.35 14.82 -6.15
N TYR A 134 -2.28 14.19 -5.44
CA TYR A 134 -3.47 13.59 -6.02
C TYR A 134 -4.70 14.51 -5.95
N ARG A 135 -5.64 14.28 -6.87
CA ARG A 135 -7.01 14.82 -6.80
C ARG A 135 -7.88 13.82 -6.05
N TYR A 136 -8.80 14.32 -5.25
CA TYR A 136 -9.76 13.48 -4.52
C TYR A 136 -11.19 13.83 -4.87
N ASP A 137 -12.06 12.83 -4.84
CA ASP A 137 -13.51 12.98 -4.91
C ASP A 137 -14.16 12.23 -3.74
N TYR A 138 -14.79 12.98 -2.83
CA TYR A 138 -15.55 12.46 -1.71
C TYR A 138 -17.04 12.74 -1.94
N ASP A 139 -17.72 11.78 -2.57
CA ASP A 139 -19.15 11.86 -2.91
C ASP A 139 -19.56 13.17 -3.63
N GLY A 140 -18.73 13.62 -4.57
CA GLY A 140 -18.89 14.85 -5.34
C GLY A 140 -18.10 16.06 -4.80
N ARG A 141 -17.51 15.95 -3.61
CA ARG A 141 -16.65 17.00 -3.04
C ARG A 141 -15.20 16.82 -3.52
N ILE A 142 -14.77 17.73 -4.40
CA ILE A 142 -13.44 17.68 -5.01
C ILE A 142 -12.43 18.52 -4.23
N VAL A 143 -11.30 17.92 -3.84
CA VAL A 143 -10.17 18.57 -3.16
C VAL A 143 -8.82 18.06 -3.67
N GLY A 144 -7.73 18.66 -3.20
CA GLY A 144 -6.36 18.26 -3.55
C GLY A 144 -5.86 18.90 -4.84
N ASN A 145 -4.91 18.24 -5.49
CA ASN A 145 -4.29 18.74 -6.71
C ASN A 145 -5.21 18.57 -7.93
N ARG A 146 -5.84 19.66 -8.39
CA ARG A 146 -6.77 19.64 -9.53
C ARG A 146 -6.13 19.22 -10.86
N ASP A 147 -4.82 19.36 -10.98
CA ASP A 147 -4.07 19.03 -12.20
C ASP A 147 -3.51 17.59 -12.17
N SER A 148 -3.78 16.82 -11.10
CA SER A 148 -3.40 15.42 -11.00
C SER A 148 -4.00 14.58 -12.15
N PRO A 149 -3.22 13.67 -12.77
CA PRO A 149 -3.73 12.77 -13.81
C PRO A 149 -4.66 11.68 -13.24
N ILE A 150 -4.75 11.56 -11.91
CA ILE A 150 -5.68 10.66 -11.22
C ILE A 150 -6.63 11.40 -10.31
N THR A 151 -7.84 10.85 -10.21
CA THR A 151 -8.79 11.13 -9.13
C THR A 151 -8.91 9.88 -8.27
N ILE A 152 -8.68 10.05 -6.97
CA ILE A 152 -8.91 9.02 -5.97
C ILE A 152 -10.31 9.26 -5.39
N GLU A 153 -11.19 8.30 -5.61
CA GLU A 153 -12.57 8.34 -5.12
C GLU A 153 -12.69 7.56 -3.81
N SER A 154 -13.42 8.11 -2.85
CA SER A 154 -13.77 7.43 -1.59
C SER A 154 -15.07 7.99 -1.03
N SER A 155 -15.97 7.12 -0.59
CA SER A 155 -17.21 7.57 0.06
C SER A 155 -17.01 7.92 1.53
N VAL A 156 -17.72 8.93 2.01
CA VAL A 156 -17.78 9.33 3.42
C VAL A 156 -19.07 8.79 4.02
N ARG A 157 -18.95 7.84 4.95
CA ARG A 157 -20.12 7.16 5.55
C ARG A 157 -20.70 7.91 6.74
N HIS A 158 -19.84 8.45 7.59
CA HIS A 158 -20.21 9.15 8.81
C HIS A 158 -19.25 10.30 9.06
N ASP A 159 -19.82 11.42 9.53
CA ASP A 159 -19.18 12.69 9.85
C ASP A 159 -18.30 13.29 8.73
N ASP A 160 -18.10 14.61 8.78
CA ASP A 160 -17.32 15.31 7.75
C ASP A 160 -15.83 15.34 8.11
N PRO A 161 -14.95 14.66 7.34
CA PRO A 161 -13.52 14.79 7.53
C PRO A 161 -13.02 16.21 7.21
N PRO A 162 -11.89 16.65 7.79
CA PRO A 162 -11.25 17.92 7.44
C PRO A 162 -10.65 17.84 6.03
N LEU A 163 -11.43 18.24 5.03
CA LEU A 163 -11.03 18.26 3.61
C LEU A 163 -10.75 19.70 3.16
N PRO A 164 -9.54 20.26 3.43
CA PRO A 164 -9.15 21.55 2.87
C PRO A 164 -9.09 21.46 1.34
N GLU A 165 -9.36 22.57 0.65
CA GLU A 165 -9.31 22.60 -0.82
C GLU A 165 -7.90 22.32 -1.36
N THR A 166 -6.87 22.78 -0.63
CA THR A 166 -5.47 22.58 -0.95
C THR A 166 -4.81 21.67 0.09
N PRO A 167 -3.85 20.83 -0.32
CA PRO A 167 -3.12 19.97 0.60
C PRO A 167 -2.28 20.79 1.59
N PRO A 168 -1.96 20.23 2.77
CA PRO A 168 -1.01 20.84 3.68
C PRO A 168 0.38 20.93 3.06
N ALA A 169 1.17 21.92 3.48
CA ALA A 169 2.53 22.09 3.00
C ALA A 169 3.45 20.98 3.52
N ILE A 170 4.18 20.33 2.61
CA ILE A 170 5.11 19.24 2.92
C ILE A 170 6.54 19.71 2.65
N ARG A 171 7.41 19.56 3.66
CA ARG A 171 8.83 19.89 3.57
C ARG A 171 9.62 18.77 2.89
N SER A 172 9.40 17.54 3.33
CA SER A 172 10.12 16.36 2.87
C SER A 172 9.27 15.10 3.03
N ARG A 173 9.60 14.07 2.27
CA ARG A 173 8.98 12.74 2.30
C ARG A 173 10.07 11.71 2.30
N VAL A 174 10.04 10.80 3.27
CA VAL A 174 10.92 9.63 3.32
C VAL A 174 10.08 8.40 3.60
N GLY A 175 10.36 7.32 2.90
CA GLY A 175 9.78 6.02 3.14
C GLY A 175 10.84 5.05 3.63
N LEU A 176 10.53 4.27 4.66
CA LEU A 176 11.41 3.24 5.21
C LEU A 176 10.76 1.86 5.02
N ASP A 177 11.34 1.05 4.11
CA ASP A 177 10.80 -0.27 3.75
C ASP A 177 11.93 -1.30 3.71
N ARG A 178 11.65 -2.57 4.04
CA ARG A 178 12.65 -3.66 3.94
C ARG A 178 12.87 -4.13 2.49
N ASN A 179 12.01 -3.74 1.55
CA ASN A 179 12.08 -4.09 0.15
C ASN A 179 11.44 -2.99 -0.71
N PRO A 180 12.00 -1.77 -0.72
CA PRO A 180 11.42 -0.66 -1.46
C PRO A 180 11.36 -0.99 -2.95
N LEU A 181 10.27 -0.59 -3.61
CA LEU A 181 10.12 -0.76 -5.06
C LEU A 181 10.40 0.57 -5.76
N ASN A 182 11.24 0.51 -6.79
CA ASN A 182 11.65 1.67 -7.57
C ASN A 182 10.65 1.92 -8.70
N VAL A 183 9.81 2.94 -8.55
CA VAL A 183 8.82 3.33 -9.57
C VAL A 183 9.44 3.79 -10.90
N THR A 184 10.74 4.09 -10.95
CA THR A 184 11.45 4.39 -12.20
C THR A 184 11.86 3.13 -12.98
N ASP A 185 11.96 1.98 -12.30
CA ASP A 185 12.19 0.67 -12.89
C ASP A 185 10.90 0.10 -13.48
N GLU A 186 10.97 -0.47 -14.68
CA GLU A 186 9.82 -1.06 -15.36
C GLU A 186 9.35 -2.38 -14.72
N ALA A 187 10.28 -3.24 -14.33
CA ALA A 187 9.96 -4.52 -13.71
C ALA A 187 9.25 -4.33 -12.36
N ASP A 188 9.59 -3.30 -11.59
CA ASP A 188 8.93 -2.99 -10.32
C ASP A 188 7.51 -2.47 -10.52
N ARG A 189 7.29 -1.61 -11.51
CA ARG A 189 5.94 -1.15 -11.87
C ARG A 189 5.05 -2.29 -12.36
N ASP A 190 5.59 -3.16 -13.19
CA ASP A 190 4.84 -4.30 -13.70
C ASP A 190 4.59 -5.34 -12.60
N TRP A 191 5.52 -5.48 -11.66
CA TRP A 191 5.27 -6.27 -10.45
C TRP A 191 4.12 -5.69 -9.61
N LEU A 192 4.09 -4.38 -9.39
CA LEU A 192 2.98 -3.71 -8.70
C LEU A 192 1.64 -3.93 -9.42
N ARG A 193 1.61 -3.88 -10.75
CA ARG A 193 0.42 -4.19 -11.56
C ARG A 193 -0.03 -5.64 -11.40
N ALA A 194 0.91 -6.57 -11.45
CA ALA A 194 0.64 -8.00 -11.35
C ALA A 194 0.05 -8.40 -9.98
N LEU A 195 0.37 -7.64 -8.93
CA LEU A 195 -0.21 -7.78 -7.59
C LEU A 195 -1.68 -7.31 -7.50
N VAL A 196 -2.18 -6.56 -8.49
CA VAL A 196 -3.60 -6.20 -8.58
C VAL A 196 -4.34 -7.32 -9.30
N TRP A 197 -5.40 -7.84 -8.67
CA TRP A 197 -6.17 -8.95 -9.23
C TRP A 197 -6.76 -8.60 -10.59
N PRO A 198 -6.82 -9.53 -11.55
CA PRO A 198 -7.21 -9.26 -12.94
C PRO A 198 -8.56 -8.58 -13.09
N GLU A 199 -9.53 -8.85 -12.22
CA GLU A 199 -10.87 -8.22 -12.23
C GLU A 199 -10.90 -6.79 -11.64
N HIS A 200 -9.88 -6.37 -10.89
CA HIS A 200 -9.85 -5.06 -10.23
C HIS A 200 -9.35 -3.94 -11.14
N GLU A 201 -10.08 -3.66 -12.23
CA GLU A 201 -9.76 -2.61 -13.21
C GLU A 201 -9.59 -1.23 -12.56
N GLU A 202 -10.51 -0.85 -11.68
CA GLU A 202 -10.49 0.44 -11.00
C GLU A 202 -9.20 0.65 -10.19
N ARG A 203 -8.76 -0.39 -9.46
CA ARG A 203 -7.53 -0.35 -8.67
C ARG A 203 -6.30 -0.24 -9.57
N ARG A 204 -6.30 -0.89 -10.74
CA ARG A 204 -5.21 -0.75 -11.72
C ARG A 204 -5.16 0.67 -12.29
N THR A 205 -6.30 1.25 -12.66
CA THR A 205 -6.36 2.63 -13.17
C THR A 205 -5.80 3.63 -12.16
N VAL A 206 -6.18 3.50 -10.88
CA VAL A 206 -5.63 4.36 -9.82
C VAL A 206 -4.13 4.13 -9.64
N LEU A 207 -3.68 2.87 -9.62
CA LEU A 207 -2.25 2.53 -9.52
C LEU A 207 -1.45 3.12 -10.69
N ASP A 208 -1.92 2.98 -11.93
CA ASP A 208 -1.21 3.44 -13.12
C ASP A 208 -0.98 4.94 -13.14
N GLY A 209 -2.01 5.71 -12.78
CA GLY A 209 -1.82 7.14 -12.75
C GLY A 209 -1.06 7.61 -11.49
N ALA A 210 -1.09 6.88 -10.38
CA ALA A 210 -0.20 7.13 -9.25
C ALA A 210 1.27 6.85 -9.59
N LEU A 211 1.54 5.77 -10.34
CA LEU A 211 2.85 5.49 -10.91
C LEU A 211 3.30 6.59 -11.89
N THR A 212 2.37 7.21 -12.61
CA THR A 212 2.67 8.36 -13.47
C THR A 212 3.12 9.56 -12.63
N VAL A 213 2.37 9.92 -11.59
CA VAL A 213 2.75 10.99 -10.65
C VAL A 213 4.09 10.70 -9.98
N ALA A 214 4.30 9.47 -9.51
CA ALA A 214 5.50 9.08 -8.80
C ALA A 214 6.75 9.06 -9.68
N ARG A 215 6.62 8.90 -11.01
CA ARG A 215 7.77 9.04 -11.92
C ARG A 215 8.26 10.48 -12.00
N ASP A 216 7.37 11.46 -11.88
CA ASP A 216 7.70 12.88 -11.97
C ASP A 216 8.17 13.45 -10.61
N ASP A 217 7.66 12.92 -9.50
CA ASP A 217 8.00 13.32 -8.13
C ASP A 217 8.21 12.08 -7.23
N SER A 218 9.28 11.32 -7.49
CA SER A 218 9.56 10.10 -6.72
C SER A 218 9.94 10.44 -5.27
N PRO A 219 9.26 9.88 -4.26
CA PRO A 219 9.66 10.06 -2.87
C PRO A 219 11.00 9.35 -2.59
N ALA A 220 11.75 9.86 -1.61
CA ALA A 220 12.96 9.17 -1.16
C ALA A 220 12.56 7.89 -0.42
N LEU A 221 13.09 6.75 -0.84
CA LEU A 221 12.87 5.45 -0.21
C LEU A 221 14.21 4.91 0.29
N ILE A 222 14.23 4.47 1.54
CA ILE A 222 15.38 3.88 2.21
C ILE A 222 15.06 2.42 2.45
N GLU A 223 15.96 1.54 2.02
CA GLU A 223 15.92 0.13 2.40
C GLU A 223 16.40 0.00 3.85
N GLY A 224 15.51 -0.43 4.75
CA GLY A 224 15.83 -0.54 6.17
C GLY A 224 14.70 -1.11 7.03
N ASP A 225 15.03 -1.37 8.29
CA ASP A 225 14.12 -1.81 9.31
C ASP A 225 13.39 -0.64 9.99
N MET A 226 12.07 -0.74 10.13
CA MET A 226 11.24 0.34 10.68
C MET A 226 11.50 0.64 12.16
N LEU A 227 12.13 -0.28 12.89
CA LEU A 227 12.49 -0.07 14.29
C LEU A 227 13.95 0.40 14.41
N ASP A 228 14.88 -0.32 13.77
CA ASP A 228 16.32 -0.09 13.97
C ASP A 228 16.82 1.15 13.22
N ASP A 229 16.28 1.45 12.04
CA ASP A 229 16.78 2.53 11.18
C ASP A 229 15.97 3.83 11.30
N LEU A 230 14.78 3.80 11.91
CA LEU A 230 13.92 4.97 12.07
C LEU A 230 14.59 6.13 12.83
N PRO A 231 15.34 5.93 13.94
CA PRO A 231 16.01 7.02 14.62
C PRO A 231 16.96 7.81 13.70
N ALA A 232 17.76 7.10 12.88
CA ALA A 232 18.68 7.73 11.95
C ALA A 232 17.95 8.55 10.87
N VAL A 233 16.81 8.04 10.38
CA VAL A 233 15.96 8.80 9.44
C VAL A 233 15.41 10.08 10.07
N LEU A 234 15.02 10.02 11.34
CA LEU A 234 14.50 11.18 12.06
C LEU A 234 15.60 12.21 12.37
N ASP A 235 16.82 11.78 12.67
CA ASP A 235 17.97 12.66 12.95
C ASP A 235 18.36 13.54 11.75
N GLU A 236 18.11 13.09 10.52
CA GLU A 236 18.32 13.88 9.30
C GLU A 236 17.27 14.99 9.12
N ILE A 237 16.15 14.93 9.85
CA ILE A 237 15.10 15.95 9.82
C ILE A 237 15.37 16.99 10.91
N PRO A 238 15.49 18.30 10.57
CA PRO A 238 15.73 19.35 11.55
C PRO A 238 14.77 19.29 12.75
N SER A 239 15.29 19.50 13.95
CA SER A 239 14.55 19.32 15.21
C SER A 239 13.38 20.28 15.38
N ASP A 240 13.39 21.41 14.69
CA ASP A 240 12.32 22.41 14.66
C ASP A 240 11.20 22.10 13.64
N VAL A 241 11.40 21.09 12.79
CA VAL A 241 10.40 20.67 11.79
C VAL A 241 9.46 19.62 12.41
N PRO A 242 8.13 19.86 12.38
CA PRO A 242 7.16 18.86 12.82
C PRO A 242 7.20 17.63 11.91
N VAL A 243 7.32 16.45 12.53
CA VAL A 243 7.36 15.16 11.83
C VAL A 243 6.02 14.46 11.97
N CYS A 244 5.51 13.91 10.87
CA CYS A 244 4.41 12.97 10.89
C CYS A 244 4.90 11.61 10.39
N VAL A 245 5.07 10.67 11.33
CA VAL A 245 5.29 9.26 11.03
C VAL A 245 3.94 8.63 10.68
N VAL A 246 3.91 7.84 9.62
CA VAL A 246 2.67 7.24 9.09
C VAL A 246 2.85 5.75 8.84
N ASN A 247 1.88 4.95 9.27
CA ASN A 247 1.69 3.61 8.76
C ASN A 247 0.20 3.29 8.65
N THR A 248 -0.25 2.78 7.50
CA THR A 248 -1.66 2.39 7.36
C THR A 248 -1.91 0.96 7.82
N LEU A 249 -1.15 0.00 7.29
CA LEU A 249 -1.44 -1.42 7.47
C LEU A 249 -0.17 -2.28 7.53
N VAL A 250 1.02 -1.72 7.73
CA VAL A 250 2.23 -2.55 7.82
C VAL A 250 2.23 -3.42 9.09
N LEU A 251 1.59 -2.95 10.17
CA LEU A 251 1.69 -3.57 11.49
C LEU A 251 0.96 -4.92 11.61
N TYR A 252 -0.01 -5.23 10.73
CA TYR A 252 -0.61 -6.58 10.71
C TYR A 252 0.37 -7.66 10.21
N GLN A 253 1.46 -7.25 9.53
CA GLN A 253 2.41 -8.16 8.88
C GLN A 253 3.63 -8.47 9.76
N VAL A 254 3.74 -7.85 10.93
CA VAL A 254 4.89 -7.98 11.83
C VAL A 254 4.48 -8.64 13.15
N PRO A 255 5.40 -9.27 13.90
CA PRO A 255 5.12 -9.79 15.24
C PRO A 255 4.61 -8.69 16.19
N ALA A 256 3.87 -9.08 17.24
CA ALA A 256 3.30 -8.12 18.20
C ALA A 256 4.41 -7.39 18.98
N GLU A 257 5.48 -8.10 19.28
CA GLU A 257 6.66 -7.60 20.00
C GLU A 257 7.34 -6.45 19.25
N LEU A 258 7.34 -6.49 17.91
CA LEU A 258 7.86 -5.39 17.08
C LEU A 258 6.96 -4.16 17.19
N THR A 259 5.63 -4.35 17.19
CA THR A 259 4.66 -3.25 17.33
C THR A 259 4.78 -2.58 18.70
N GLU A 260 4.99 -3.36 19.76
CA GLU A 260 5.24 -2.86 21.12
C GLU A 260 6.55 -2.05 21.18
N ALA A 261 7.64 -2.60 20.65
CA ALA A 261 8.93 -1.91 20.62
C ALA A 261 8.89 -0.59 19.81
N LEU A 262 8.24 -0.60 18.65
CA LEU A 262 8.04 0.60 17.84
C LEU A 262 7.19 1.65 18.56
N THR A 263 6.16 1.20 19.28
CA THR A 263 5.32 2.09 20.10
C THR A 263 6.16 2.77 21.17
N THR A 264 6.93 2.01 21.96
CA THR A 264 7.82 2.59 22.99
C THR A 264 8.81 3.59 22.38
N LEU A 265 9.47 3.22 21.27
CA LEU A 265 10.41 4.11 20.59
C LEU A 265 9.77 5.43 20.18
N LEU A 266 8.61 5.38 19.52
CA LEU A 266 7.93 6.59 19.04
C LEU A 266 7.39 7.44 20.19
N GLU A 267 6.88 6.83 21.26
CA GLU A 267 6.39 7.54 22.45
C GLU A 267 7.53 8.26 23.18
N ASP A 268 8.71 7.64 23.28
CA ASP A 268 9.91 8.29 23.82
C ASP A 268 10.35 9.48 22.95
N LEU A 269 10.39 9.30 21.62
CA LEU A 269 10.78 10.37 20.69
C LEU A 269 9.78 11.54 20.65
N MET A 270 8.49 11.29 20.92
CA MET A 270 7.48 12.35 21.03
C MET A 270 7.75 13.31 22.19
N ALA A 271 8.46 12.88 23.24
CA ALA A 271 8.84 13.74 24.35
C ALA A 271 9.92 14.76 23.96
N ASP A 272 10.76 14.43 22.98
CA ASP A 272 11.97 15.18 22.63
C ASP A 272 11.82 16.12 21.44
N ARG A 273 10.84 15.87 20.55
CA ARG A 273 10.61 16.67 19.33
C ARG A 273 9.13 16.72 18.94
N PRO A 274 8.70 17.67 18.08
CA PRO A 274 7.33 17.70 17.57
C PRO A 274 7.07 16.52 16.60
N LEU A 275 6.80 15.34 17.17
CA LEU A 275 6.51 14.11 16.45
C LEU A 275 5.03 13.76 16.61
N HIS A 276 4.41 13.46 15.48
CA HIS A 276 3.06 12.94 15.38
C HIS A 276 3.12 11.57 14.71
N TRP A 277 2.26 10.66 15.15
CA TRP A 277 2.19 9.33 14.58
C TRP A 277 0.76 9.01 14.16
N LEU A 278 0.55 8.82 12.86
CA LEU A 278 -0.69 8.28 12.30
C LEU A 278 -0.51 6.78 12.11
N THR A 279 -1.17 5.98 12.95
CA THR A 279 -1.01 4.53 12.95
C THR A 279 -2.32 3.82 12.72
N GLY A 280 -2.35 2.96 11.70
CA GLY A 280 -3.46 2.06 11.51
C GLY A 280 -3.41 0.89 12.48
N GLN A 281 -4.57 0.47 12.95
CA GLN A 281 -4.71 -0.62 13.90
C GLN A 281 -4.26 -1.94 13.29
N ARG A 282 -3.64 -2.77 14.14
CA ARG A 282 -3.18 -4.11 13.77
C ARG A 282 -4.34 -5.06 13.49
N ASP A 283 -5.38 -4.98 14.32
CA ASP A 283 -6.53 -5.89 14.28
C ASP A 283 -7.54 -5.38 13.24
N LEU A 284 -7.85 -6.23 12.26
CA LEU A 284 -8.90 -5.97 11.28
C LEU A 284 -10.26 -6.24 11.96
N SER A 285 -11.16 -5.25 12.01
CA SER A 285 -12.46 -5.38 12.65
C SER A 285 -13.38 -6.30 11.84
N GLY A 286 -13.27 -7.61 12.09
CA GLY A 286 -13.99 -8.64 11.32
C GLY A 286 -13.63 -8.68 9.83
N GLY A 287 -12.56 -7.99 9.42
CA GLY A 287 -12.16 -7.83 8.02
C GLY A 287 -12.90 -6.73 7.25
N GLU A 288 -13.85 -6.01 7.87
CA GLU A 288 -14.67 -5.01 7.19
C GLU A 288 -14.05 -3.62 7.20
N SER A 289 -13.25 -3.28 8.22
CA SER A 289 -12.60 -1.98 8.34
C SER A 289 -11.32 -2.00 9.18
N VAL A 290 -10.61 -0.87 9.16
CA VAL A 290 -9.35 -0.61 9.86
C VAL A 290 -9.47 0.75 10.52
N GLY A 291 -9.09 0.87 11.79
CA GLY A 291 -8.99 2.16 12.46
C GLY A 291 -7.66 2.86 12.16
N LEU A 292 -7.66 4.20 12.08
CA LEU A 292 -6.45 5.03 12.07
C LEU A 292 -6.47 5.94 13.31
N ASP A 293 -5.44 5.78 14.13
CA ASP A 293 -5.24 6.56 15.35
C ASP A 293 -4.14 7.60 15.15
N TRP A 294 -4.32 8.77 15.75
CA TRP A 294 -3.32 9.81 15.85
C TRP A 294 -2.76 9.88 17.26
N LYS A 295 -1.45 9.63 17.38
CA LYS A 295 -0.70 9.78 18.62
C LYS A 295 0.23 11.00 18.57
N ARG A 296 0.34 11.69 19.70
CA ARG A 296 1.22 12.87 19.89
C ARG A 296 1.50 13.09 21.37
N TRP A 297 2.52 13.89 21.67
CA TRP A 297 2.71 14.39 23.03
C TRP A 297 1.60 15.40 23.41
N GLY A 298 0.86 15.09 24.48
CA GLY A 298 0.03 16.02 25.24
C GLY A 298 0.78 16.47 26.50
N GLY A 299 0.36 17.56 27.14
CA GLY A 299 1.15 18.27 28.16
C GLY A 299 1.91 17.40 29.18
N ASP A 300 1.30 16.30 29.64
CA ASP A 300 1.87 15.40 30.65
C ASP A 300 2.18 13.97 30.13
N GLY A 301 2.09 13.70 28.82
CA GLY A 301 2.33 12.39 28.22
C GLY A 301 1.68 12.17 26.86
N VAL A 302 1.83 10.98 26.28
CA VAL A 302 1.28 10.69 24.94
C VAL A 302 -0.25 10.57 24.98
N GLU A 303 -0.91 11.32 24.11
CA GLU A 303 -2.34 11.23 23.83
C GLU A 303 -2.58 10.42 22.56
N ALA A 304 -3.63 9.60 22.54
CA ALA A 304 -4.09 8.89 21.36
C ALA A 304 -5.53 9.31 21.03
N THR A 305 -5.80 9.68 19.78
CA THR A 305 -7.13 10.01 19.27
C THR A 305 -7.46 9.12 18.09
N HIS A 306 -8.56 8.38 18.16
CA HIS A 306 -9.06 7.61 17.03
C HIS A 306 -9.72 8.57 16.02
N LEU A 307 -9.21 8.60 14.79
CA LEU A 307 -9.64 9.59 13.79
C LEU A 307 -10.67 9.06 12.80
N VAL A 308 -10.50 7.82 12.36
CA VAL A 308 -11.27 7.30 11.23
C VAL A 308 -11.24 5.78 11.18
N ASP A 309 -12.39 5.18 10.87
CA ASP A 309 -12.49 3.80 10.39
C ASP A 309 -12.60 3.81 8.87
N TYR A 310 -11.87 2.94 8.18
CA TYR A 310 -11.86 2.91 6.72
C TYR A 310 -11.77 1.50 6.16
N GLU A 311 -12.24 1.31 4.92
CA GLU A 311 -12.05 0.05 4.19
C GLU A 311 -10.55 -0.18 3.94
N PRO A 312 -10.00 -1.41 4.06
CA PRO A 312 -8.56 -1.67 3.92
C PRO A 312 -7.87 -1.14 2.64
N HIS A 313 -8.61 -0.87 1.57
CA HIS A 313 -8.11 -0.24 0.33
C HIS A 313 -8.57 1.21 0.15
N GLY A 314 -9.34 1.80 1.06
CA GLY A 314 -9.75 3.19 1.04
C GLY A 314 -10.98 3.47 0.17
N ALA A 315 -11.84 2.47 -0.08
CA ALA A 315 -13.08 2.68 -0.83
C ALA A 315 -14.10 3.56 -0.10
N TRP A 316 -14.05 3.55 1.23
CA TRP A 316 -14.87 4.41 2.08
C TRP A 316 -14.12 4.73 3.36
N LEU A 317 -14.52 5.81 4.01
CA LEU A 317 -14.09 6.20 5.35
C LEU A 317 -15.27 6.67 6.20
N SER A 318 -15.14 6.52 7.51
CA SER A 318 -16.09 6.91 8.55
C SER A 318 -15.31 7.74 9.55
N TRP A 319 -15.45 9.07 9.46
CA TRP A 319 -14.70 9.98 10.29
C TRP A 319 -15.25 10.00 11.72
N GLN A 320 -14.38 10.25 12.70
CA GLN A 320 -14.75 10.30 14.10
C GLN A 320 -14.69 11.76 14.60
N PRO A 321 -15.70 12.21 15.36
CA PRO A 321 -15.86 13.62 15.74
C PRO A 321 -14.85 14.15 16.76
#